data_AF-A0A9J6P6C3-F1
#
_entry.id   AF-A0A9J6P6C3-F1
#
_cell.length_a   1.000
_cell.length_b   1.000
_cell.length_c   1.000
_cell.angle_alpha   90.00
_cell.angle_beta   90.00
_cell.angle_gamma   90.00
#
_symmetry.space_group_name_H-M   'P 1'
#
loop_
_entity.id
_entity.type
_entity.pdbx_description
1 polymer ?
#
loop_
_entity_poly.entity_id
_entity_poly.type
_entity_poly.pdbx_seq_one_letter_code
_entity_poly.pdbx_strand_id
1 'polypeptide(L)'
;MNLLTLNCHSWQEDNQISKLQIIAKTIYDNDYDVVALQEVSQLISSKCVFNNIHEDNTGYLIKQFLEDISGREYYLTWDISHVGFGKYEEGVAILSKHPFVVEDSFIVSSSSTRDNWKTRKITYARIKVDSQLYDFYSVHLGWWDDNEDKFDSQIEKLLTYLDDETTCFLMGDFNNDAFLTGEGYDYCLSKNLYDTYALAQTRDNGVTIEGEIHGWEGRSENKDHRIDWILTNKKLNVLSSKCIFNGSNKSFVSDHYGVEIKIDDIDM
;
A
#
# COMPACT_ATOMS: atom_id res chain seq x y z
N MET A 1 4.72 -11.51 -12.51
CA MET A 1 4.07 -11.18 -11.24
C MET A 1 3.18 -9.96 -11.40
N ASN A 2 1.97 -9.98 -10.84
CA ASN A 2 1.02 -8.85 -10.85
C ASN A 2 0.87 -8.30 -9.44
N LEU A 3 1.10 -6.99 -9.25
CA LEU A 3 1.03 -6.33 -7.93
C LEU A 3 0.03 -5.18 -7.95
N LEU A 4 -0.59 -4.93 -6.79
CA LEU A 4 -1.50 -3.81 -6.56
C LEU A 4 -1.16 -3.12 -5.24
N THR A 5 -1.20 -1.79 -5.21
CA THR A 5 -1.29 -1.05 -3.94
C THR A 5 -2.48 -0.09 -3.95
N LEU A 6 -3.11 0.09 -2.78
CA LEU A 6 -4.30 0.92 -2.63
C LEU A 6 -4.43 1.42 -1.17
N ASN A 7 -4.45 2.73 -0.99
CA ASN A 7 -5.02 3.34 0.22
C ASN A 7 -6.55 3.18 0.17
N CYS A 8 -7.14 2.54 1.18
CA CYS A 8 -8.55 2.15 1.20
C CYS A 8 -9.50 3.23 1.75
N HIS A 9 -8.98 4.28 2.40
CA HIS A 9 -9.77 5.29 3.13
C HIS A 9 -10.91 4.67 3.97
N SER A 10 -10.59 3.59 4.68
CA SER A 10 -11.62 2.61 4.97
C SER A 10 -12.54 3.00 6.12
N TRP A 11 -13.83 2.77 5.89
CA TRP A 11 -15.00 3.19 6.68
C TRP A 11 -15.36 4.67 6.58
N GLN A 12 -14.62 5.44 5.77
CA GLN A 12 -14.85 6.86 5.53
C GLN A 12 -15.49 7.11 4.15
N GLU A 13 -15.60 6.05 3.34
CA GLU A 13 -16.22 6.08 2.02
C GLU A 13 -17.71 5.74 2.06
N ASP A 14 -18.50 6.42 1.23
CA ASP A 14 -19.89 6.02 0.96
C ASP A 14 -19.96 4.64 0.30
N ASN A 15 -20.98 3.85 0.65
CA ASN A 15 -21.21 2.50 0.13
C ASN A 15 -20.01 1.54 0.34
N GLN A 16 -19.33 1.66 1.49
CA GLN A 16 -18.10 0.91 1.81
C GLN A 16 -18.13 -0.56 1.39
N ILE A 17 -19.15 -1.32 1.81
CA ILE A 17 -19.22 -2.77 1.51
C ILE A 17 -19.23 -3.04 0.01
N SER A 18 -19.96 -2.25 -0.78
CA SER A 18 -19.97 -2.41 -2.23
C SER A 18 -18.61 -2.06 -2.85
N LYS A 19 -17.90 -1.07 -2.32
CA LYS A 19 -16.53 -0.75 -2.74
C LYS A 19 -15.55 -1.87 -2.41
N LEU A 20 -15.65 -2.49 -1.23
CA LEU A 20 -14.84 -3.66 -0.87
C LEU A 20 -15.08 -4.86 -1.80
N GLN A 21 -16.33 -5.08 -2.22
CA GLN A 21 -16.67 -6.12 -3.20
C GLN A 21 -16.08 -5.81 -4.59
N ILE A 22 -16.05 -4.54 -5.01
CA ILE A 22 -15.39 -4.11 -6.26
C ILE A 22 -13.88 -4.38 -6.18
N ILE A 23 -13.25 -4.06 -5.06
CA ILE A 23 -11.82 -4.33 -4.82
C ILE A 23 -11.56 -5.83 -4.93
N ALA A 24 -12.28 -6.66 -4.16
CA ALA A 24 -12.12 -8.11 -4.19
C ALA A 24 -12.33 -8.72 -5.59
N LYS A 25 -13.38 -8.30 -6.31
CA LYS A 25 -13.62 -8.76 -7.67
C LYS A 25 -12.49 -8.34 -8.62
N THR A 26 -11.97 -7.13 -8.48
CA THR A 26 -10.86 -6.63 -9.30
C THR A 26 -9.58 -7.41 -9.04
N ILE A 27 -9.31 -7.75 -7.77
CA ILE A 27 -8.17 -8.58 -7.41
C ILE A 27 -8.26 -9.96 -8.07
N TYR A 28 -9.45 -10.55 -8.06
CA TYR A 28 -9.71 -11.82 -8.75
C TYR A 28 -9.55 -11.70 -10.28
N ASP A 29 -10.20 -10.72 -10.91
CA ASP A 29 -10.21 -10.56 -12.37
C ASP A 29 -8.80 -10.32 -12.96
N ASN A 30 -7.96 -9.58 -12.23
CA ASN A 30 -6.59 -9.24 -12.65
C ASN A 30 -5.54 -10.24 -12.14
N ASP A 31 -5.95 -11.23 -11.34
CA ASP A 31 -5.11 -12.27 -10.77
C ASP A 31 -3.86 -11.68 -10.08
N TYR A 32 -4.01 -10.68 -9.20
CA TYR A 32 -2.86 -10.12 -8.47
C TYR A 32 -2.24 -11.16 -7.53
N ASP A 33 -0.91 -11.23 -7.52
CA ASP A 33 -0.15 -12.12 -6.63
C ASP A 33 -0.10 -11.57 -5.20
N VAL A 34 0.17 -10.27 -5.08
CA VAL A 34 0.28 -9.57 -3.80
C VAL A 34 -0.35 -8.18 -3.90
N VAL A 35 -1.09 -7.81 -2.85
CA VAL A 35 -1.78 -6.54 -2.71
C VAL A 35 -1.36 -5.88 -1.40
N ALA A 36 -0.86 -4.64 -1.47
CA ALA A 36 -0.53 -3.82 -0.31
C ALA A 36 -1.62 -2.77 -0.06
N LEU A 37 -2.23 -2.81 1.12
CA LEU A 37 -3.35 -1.95 1.49
C LEU A 37 -2.97 -1.00 2.63
N GLN A 38 -3.36 0.27 2.51
CA GLN A 38 -3.20 1.31 3.53
C GLN A 38 -4.56 1.81 4.03
N GLU A 39 -4.54 2.51 5.16
CA GLU A 39 -5.74 2.93 5.92
C GLU A 39 -6.76 1.80 6.11
N VAL A 40 -6.24 0.61 6.43
CA VAL A 40 -7.02 -0.59 6.70
C VAL A 40 -7.49 -0.51 8.13
N SER A 41 -8.78 -0.23 8.31
CA SER A 41 -9.39 0.10 9.59
C SER A 41 -10.36 -0.96 10.07
N GLN A 42 -10.53 -1.02 11.39
CA GLN A 42 -11.55 -1.79 12.10
C GLN A 42 -12.07 -1.00 13.31
N LEU A 43 -13.31 -1.22 13.76
CA LEU A 43 -13.79 -0.58 14.98
C LEU A 43 -13.08 -1.14 16.22
N ILE A 44 -12.70 -0.28 17.16
CA ILE A 44 -12.15 -0.70 18.46
C ILE A 44 -13.14 -1.61 19.21
N SER A 45 -14.44 -1.33 19.05
CA SER A 45 -15.52 -2.02 19.77
C SER A 45 -16.02 -3.30 19.09
N SER A 46 -15.63 -3.57 17.84
CA SER A 46 -16.10 -4.76 17.14
C SER A 46 -15.43 -6.02 17.67
N LYS A 47 -15.99 -7.17 17.30
CA LYS A 47 -15.53 -8.45 17.81
C LYS A 47 -14.24 -8.87 17.12
N CYS A 48 -13.20 -9.15 17.90
CA CYS A 48 -12.01 -9.85 17.42
C CYS A 48 -12.36 -11.27 16.94
N VAL A 49 -11.95 -11.61 15.71
CA VAL A 49 -12.17 -12.92 15.08
C VAL A 49 -10.91 -13.77 15.08
N PHE A 50 -9.74 -13.16 14.96
CA PHE A 50 -8.45 -13.84 14.94
C PHE A 50 -7.31 -12.89 15.31
N ASN A 51 -6.43 -13.27 16.24
CA ASN A 51 -5.34 -12.43 16.75
C ASN A 51 -5.80 -11.03 17.18
N ASN A 52 -5.47 -10.01 16.38
CA ASN A 52 -5.86 -8.60 16.53
C ASN A 52 -6.83 -8.13 15.44
N ILE A 53 -7.29 -9.01 14.55
CA ILE A 53 -8.19 -8.71 13.43
C ILE A 53 -9.64 -8.87 13.88
N HIS A 54 -10.45 -7.85 13.63
CA HIS A 54 -11.88 -7.84 13.95
C HIS A 54 -12.76 -8.19 12.74
N GLU A 55 -14.02 -8.53 13.00
CA GLU A 55 -15.00 -8.97 11.97
C GLU A 55 -15.28 -7.90 10.90
N ASP A 56 -15.05 -6.63 11.21
CA ASP A 56 -15.20 -5.48 10.32
C ASP A 56 -13.85 -4.92 9.83
N ASN A 57 -12.76 -5.68 9.97
CA ASN A 57 -11.48 -5.25 9.40
C ASN A 57 -11.56 -5.24 7.87
N THR A 58 -11.20 -4.10 7.27
CA THR A 58 -11.28 -3.89 5.82
C THR A 58 -10.52 -4.95 5.01
N GLY A 59 -9.28 -5.28 5.40
CA GLY A 59 -8.48 -6.30 4.74
C GLY A 59 -9.07 -7.70 4.88
N TYR A 60 -9.65 -7.99 6.05
CA TYR A 60 -10.35 -9.25 6.31
C TYR A 60 -11.62 -9.40 5.46
N LEU A 61 -12.42 -8.35 5.33
CA LEU A 61 -13.63 -8.38 4.48
C LEU A 61 -13.28 -8.54 3.00
N ILE A 62 -12.25 -7.83 2.50
CA ILE A 62 -11.76 -8.01 1.13
C ILE A 62 -11.32 -9.46 0.92
N LYS A 63 -10.55 -10.02 1.85
CA LYS A 63 -10.15 -11.43 1.84
C LYS A 63 -11.36 -12.35 1.73
N GLN A 64 -12.36 -12.19 2.59
CA GLN A 64 -13.56 -13.04 2.58
C GLN A 64 -14.29 -12.99 1.23
N PHE A 65 -14.56 -11.79 0.70
CA PHE A 65 -15.21 -11.66 -0.60
C PHE A 65 -14.39 -12.28 -1.73
N LEU A 66 -13.06 -12.14 -1.67
CA LEU A 66 -12.15 -12.71 -2.65
C LEU A 66 -12.18 -14.24 -2.62
N GLU A 67 -12.10 -14.84 -1.43
CA GLU A 67 -12.16 -16.30 -1.23
C GLU A 67 -13.53 -16.87 -1.65
N ASP A 68 -14.62 -16.16 -1.35
CA ASP A 68 -15.98 -16.52 -1.78
C ASP A 68 -16.11 -16.57 -3.31
N ILE A 69 -15.51 -15.60 -4.01
CA ILE A 69 -15.56 -15.53 -5.48
C ILE A 69 -14.60 -16.53 -6.13
N SER A 70 -13.40 -16.71 -5.57
CA SER A 70 -12.36 -17.53 -6.19
C SER A 70 -12.43 -19.01 -5.82
N GLY A 71 -13.09 -19.37 -4.72
CA GLY A 71 -13.07 -20.73 -4.17
C GLY A 71 -11.67 -21.19 -3.73
N ARG A 72 -10.81 -20.23 -3.37
CA ARG A 72 -9.38 -20.42 -3.06
C ARG A 72 -9.07 -19.68 -1.76
N GLU A 73 -8.14 -20.19 -0.97
CA GLU A 73 -7.60 -19.49 0.20
C GLU A 73 -6.66 -18.34 -0.23
N TYR A 74 -6.76 -17.22 0.48
CA TYR A 74 -5.81 -16.10 0.44
C TYR A 74 -5.20 -15.89 1.83
N TYR A 75 -4.08 -15.18 1.90
CA TYR A 75 -3.32 -14.94 3.14
C TYR A 75 -3.30 -13.44 3.45
N LEU A 76 -3.56 -13.07 4.69
CA LEU A 76 -3.65 -11.67 5.14
C LEU A 76 -2.79 -11.48 6.38
N THR A 77 -1.93 -10.48 6.34
CA THR A 77 -1.28 -9.93 7.54
C THR A 77 -1.66 -8.46 7.67
N TRP A 78 -1.97 -8.03 8.89
CA TRP A 78 -2.38 -6.65 9.20
C TRP A 78 -1.89 -6.30 10.60
N ASP A 79 -1.46 -5.06 10.78
CA ASP A 79 -1.22 -4.55 12.12
C ASP A 79 -1.58 -3.06 12.24
N ILE A 80 -2.02 -2.70 13.44
CA ILE A 80 -2.44 -1.35 13.81
C ILE A 80 -1.24 -0.42 13.87
N SER A 81 -1.40 0.76 13.27
CA SER A 81 -0.51 1.89 13.43
C SER A 81 -0.96 2.78 14.60
N HIS A 82 -2.21 3.25 14.57
CA HIS A 82 -2.76 4.18 15.56
C HIS A 82 -4.29 4.14 15.61
N VAL A 83 -4.87 4.90 16.54
CA VAL A 83 -6.32 5.10 16.66
C VAL A 83 -6.75 6.29 15.80
N GLY A 84 -7.52 6.01 14.75
CA GLY A 84 -8.13 7.00 13.86
C GLY A 84 -9.53 7.42 14.33
N PHE A 85 -9.85 8.71 14.19
CA PHE A 85 -11.18 9.28 14.49
C PHE A 85 -11.77 8.91 15.87
N GLY A 86 -10.92 8.55 16.83
CA GLY A 86 -11.29 8.13 18.19
C GLY A 86 -12.06 6.80 18.31
N LYS A 87 -12.26 6.06 17.22
CA LYS A 87 -13.08 4.83 17.22
C LYS A 87 -12.55 3.71 16.34
N TYR A 88 -11.62 4.00 15.42
CA TYR A 88 -11.03 3.02 14.53
C TYR A 88 -9.60 2.70 14.94
N GLU A 89 -9.22 1.45 14.85
CA GLU A 89 -7.82 1.04 14.77
C GLU A 89 -7.43 1.07 13.29
N GLU A 90 -6.57 2.01 12.90
CA GLU A 90 -6.08 2.17 11.53
C GLU A 90 -4.70 1.52 11.38
N GLY A 91 -4.52 0.77 10.30
CA GLY A 91 -3.29 0.04 10.04
C GLY A 91 -3.00 -0.17 8.56
N VAL A 92 -2.00 -1.01 8.29
CA VAL A 92 -1.59 -1.41 6.93
C VAL A 92 -1.63 -2.93 6.82
N ALA A 93 -1.94 -3.44 5.62
CA ALA A 93 -2.02 -4.88 5.37
C ALA A 93 -1.28 -5.31 4.10
N ILE A 94 -0.92 -6.59 4.08
CA ILE A 94 -0.57 -7.32 2.86
C ILE A 94 -1.57 -8.46 2.70
N LEU A 95 -2.20 -8.53 1.53
CA LEU A 95 -3.04 -9.65 1.08
C LEU A 95 -2.31 -10.37 -0.05
N SER A 96 -2.22 -11.70 0.03
CA SER A 96 -1.45 -12.51 -0.92
C SER A 96 -2.23 -13.73 -1.38
N LYS A 97 -2.09 -14.05 -2.67
CA LYS A 97 -2.55 -15.30 -3.28
C LYS A 97 -1.71 -16.51 -2.83
N HIS A 98 -0.48 -16.25 -2.39
CA HIS A 98 0.53 -17.24 -2.02
C HIS A 98 0.78 -17.22 -0.50
N PRO A 99 1.08 -18.36 0.15
CA PRO A 99 1.37 -18.41 1.58
C PRO A 99 2.59 -17.55 1.96
N PHE A 100 2.55 -16.97 3.15
CA PHE A 100 3.70 -16.27 3.73
C PHE A 100 4.77 -17.28 4.19
N VAL A 101 6.02 -17.04 3.78
CA VAL A 101 7.19 -17.75 4.32
C VAL A 101 7.63 -17.10 5.64
N VAL A 102 7.55 -15.77 5.67
CA VAL A 102 7.76 -14.93 6.85
C VAL A 102 6.72 -13.82 6.80
N GLU A 103 6.17 -13.45 7.95
CA GLU A 103 5.37 -12.24 8.14
C GLU A 103 5.88 -11.51 9.39
N ASP A 104 5.93 -10.18 9.33
CA ASP A 104 6.31 -9.34 10.47
C ASP A 104 5.70 -7.94 10.33
N SER A 105 5.80 -7.13 11.38
CA SER A 105 5.47 -5.72 11.33
C SER A 105 6.34 -4.89 12.27
N PHE A 106 6.65 -3.66 11.87
CA PHE A 106 7.56 -2.80 12.61
C PHE A 106 7.23 -1.32 12.46
N ILE A 107 7.52 -0.55 13.52
CA ILE A 107 7.24 0.88 13.59
C ILE A 107 8.37 1.65 12.91
N VAL A 108 8.05 2.60 12.04
CA VAL A 108 9.03 3.47 11.35
C VAL A 108 9.01 4.91 11.84
N SER A 109 7.92 5.35 12.46
CA SER A 109 7.81 6.65 13.12
C SER A 109 8.68 6.77 14.37
N SER A 110 8.97 8.01 14.78
CA SER A 110 9.58 8.33 16.07
C SER A 110 8.68 7.96 17.26
N SER A 111 7.37 8.14 17.09
CA SER A 111 6.35 7.68 18.04
C SER A 111 6.08 6.19 17.89
N SER A 112 5.76 5.53 19.00
CA SER A 112 5.31 4.14 19.05
C SER A 112 3.96 3.96 19.74
N THR A 113 3.30 5.04 20.12
CA THR A 113 2.02 4.99 20.84
C THR A 113 0.84 4.98 19.86
N ARG A 114 -0.17 4.17 20.16
CA ARG A 114 -1.37 4.06 19.33
C ARG A 114 -2.24 5.32 19.38
N ASP A 115 -2.08 6.15 20.41
CA ASP A 115 -2.85 7.39 20.58
C ASP A 115 -2.26 8.57 19.78
N ASN A 116 -1.08 8.39 19.18
CA ASN A 116 -0.49 9.37 18.28
C ASN A 116 -0.81 8.97 16.83
N TRP A 117 -1.60 9.79 16.14
CA TRP A 117 -1.99 9.57 14.75
C TRP A 117 -0.81 9.58 13.76
N LYS A 118 0.34 10.16 14.17
CA LYS A 118 1.58 10.10 13.39
C LYS A 118 2.35 8.79 13.57
N THR A 119 1.91 7.88 14.44
CA THR A 119 2.54 6.56 14.54
C THR A 119 2.29 5.80 13.24
N ARG A 120 3.38 5.41 12.57
CA ARG A 120 3.39 4.67 11.30
C ARG A 120 4.05 3.31 11.50
N LYS A 121 3.35 2.26 11.07
CA LYS A 121 3.84 0.87 11.05
C LYS A 121 3.87 0.36 9.61
N ILE A 122 4.77 -0.58 9.36
CA ILE A 122 4.92 -1.29 8.10
C ILE A 122 4.56 -2.76 8.35
N THR A 123 3.73 -3.34 7.50
CA THR A 123 3.59 -4.80 7.42
C THR A 123 4.52 -5.35 6.35
N TYR A 124 5.16 -6.47 6.66
CA TYR A 124 6.14 -7.13 5.82
C TYR A 124 5.77 -8.59 5.61
N ALA A 125 5.96 -9.08 4.39
CA ALA A 125 5.84 -10.50 4.08
C ALA A 125 6.90 -10.94 3.08
N ARG A 126 7.56 -12.06 3.38
CA ARG A 126 8.38 -12.81 2.42
C ARG A 126 7.50 -13.87 1.77
N ILE A 127 7.37 -13.79 0.44
CA ILE A 127 6.45 -14.62 -0.33
C ILE A 127 7.21 -15.30 -1.45
N LYS A 128 6.95 -16.61 -1.63
CA LYS A 128 7.43 -17.34 -2.79
C LYS A 128 6.40 -17.22 -3.92
N VAL A 129 6.78 -16.55 -5.00
CA VAL A 129 5.99 -16.49 -6.23
C VAL A 129 6.71 -17.35 -7.27
N ASP A 130 6.02 -18.35 -7.79
CA ASP A 130 6.59 -19.44 -8.58
C ASP A 130 7.77 -20.12 -7.88
N SER A 131 9.00 -19.87 -8.33
CA SER A 131 10.23 -20.47 -7.78
C SER A 131 11.13 -19.49 -7.03
N GLN A 132 10.78 -18.21 -6.97
CA GLN A 132 11.62 -17.14 -6.44
C GLN A 132 11.01 -16.53 -5.17
N LEU A 133 11.86 -16.12 -4.22
CA LEU A 133 11.46 -15.40 -3.01
C LEU A 133 11.53 -13.89 -3.24
N TYR A 134 10.51 -13.20 -2.75
CA TYR A 134 10.35 -11.76 -2.81
C TYR A 134 9.90 -11.23 -1.46
N ASP A 135 10.29 -10.00 -1.18
CA ASP A 135 9.94 -9.29 0.05
C ASP A 135 9.00 -8.13 -0.28
N PHE A 136 7.87 -8.08 0.41
CA PHE A 136 6.84 -7.06 0.20
C PHE A 136 6.63 -6.27 1.47
N TYR A 137 6.53 -4.95 1.33
CA TYR A 137 6.30 -4.01 2.43
C TYR A 137 5.10 -3.14 2.08
N SER A 138 4.06 -3.15 2.93
CA SER A 138 2.95 -2.19 2.81
C SER A 138 3.29 -0.92 3.58
N VAL A 139 3.32 0.20 2.86
CA VAL A 139 3.93 1.46 3.30
C VAL A 139 2.87 2.54 3.41
N HIS A 140 2.79 3.19 4.58
CA HIS A 140 2.05 4.44 4.79
C HIS A 140 2.92 5.38 5.62
N LEU A 141 3.52 6.40 4.98
CA LEU A 141 4.50 7.30 5.62
C LEU A 141 3.93 8.70 5.88
N GLY A 142 4.70 9.53 6.57
CA GLY A 142 4.43 10.94 6.80
C GLY A 142 4.95 11.85 5.68
N TRP A 143 4.69 13.15 5.80
CA TRP A 143 5.10 14.15 4.81
C TRP A 143 6.58 14.54 4.93
N TRP A 144 7.14 15.01 3.81
CA TRP A 144 8.51 15.53 3.73
C TRP A 144 8.81 16.63 4.76
N ASP A 145 7.87 17.57 4.89
CA ASP A 145 8.01 18.82 5.63
C ASP A 145 7.47 18.76 7.06
N ASP A 146 7.15 17.56 7.58
CA ASP A 146 6.70 17.41 8.96
C ASP A 146 7.81 17.82 9.95
N ASN A 147 7.47 18.65 10.95
CA ASN A 147 8.46 19.15 11.90
C ASN A 147 8.74 18.21 13.08
N GLU A 148 7.89 17.21 13.30
CA GLU A 148 7.95 16.30 14.44
C GLU A 148 8.43 14.90 14.05
N ASP A 149 7.93 14.37 12.93
CA ASP A 149 8.23 13.02 12.45
C ASP A 149 8.43 13.02 10.93
N LYS A 150 9.62 13.45 10.51
CA LYS A 150 9.97 13.65 9.10
C LYS A 150 9.98 12.35 8.31
N PHE A 151 9.54 12.46 7.06
CA PHE A 151 9.63 11.37 6.08
C PHE A 151 11.03 10.76 5.96
N ASP A 152 12.09 11.57 5.91
CA ASP A 152 13.48 11.10 5.74
C ASP A 152 13.89 10.09 6.82
N SER A 153 13.49 10.34 8.05
CA SER A 153 13.79 9.50 9.21
C SER A 153 12.99 8.19 9.17
N GLN A 154 11.72 8.26 8.74
CA GLN A 154 10.88 7.09 8.59
C GLN A 154 11.38 6.17 7.46
N ILE A 155 11.68 6.72 6.28
CA ILE A 155 12.19 5.93 5.15
C ILE A 155 13.57 5.36 5.45
N GLU A 156 14.47 6.11 6.10
CA GLU A 156 15.77 5.56 6.51
C GLU A 156 15.62 4.37 7.47
N LYS A 157 14.67 4.45 8.40
CA LYS A 157 14.38 3.33 9.29
C LYS A 157 13.81 2.13 8.53
N LEU A 158 12.85 2.34 7.61
CA LEU A 158 12.33 1.28 6.74
C LEU A 158 13.47 0.59 5.97
N LEU A 159 14.39 1.36 5.39
CA LEU A 159 15.51 0.82 4.62
C LEU A 159 16.43 -0.10 5.42
N THR A 160 16.48 0.01 6.75
CA THR A 160 17.25 -0.92 7.60
C THR A 160 16.65 -2.33 7.68
N TYR A 161 15.39 -2.51 7.26
CA TYR A 161 14.69 -3.80 7.24
C TYR A 161 14.71 -4.50 5.87
N LEU A 162 15.31 -3.87 4.85
CA LEU A 162 15.44 -4.49 3.53
C LEU A 162 16.54 -5.55 3.56
N ASP A 163 16.30 -6.63 2.82
CA ASP A 163 17.29 -7.65 2.53
C ASP A 163 17.79 -7.41 1.08
N ASP A 164 19.04 -6.96 0.95
CA ASP A 164 19.62 -6.59 -0.35
C ASP A 164 19.77 -7.80 -1.30
N GLU A 165 19.77 -9.03 -0.75
CA GLU A 165 19.88 -10.25 -1.54
C GLU A 165 18.53 -10.62 -2.19
N THR A 166 17.41 -10.32 -1.53
CA THR A 166 16.06 -10.55 -2.07
C THR A 166 15.59 -9.36 -2.92
N THR A 167 14.71 -9.65 -3.86
CA THR A 167 14.01 -8.57 -4.58
C THR A 167 12.90 -8.05 -3.67
N CYS A 168 13.00 -6.78 -3.29
CA CYS A 168 12.08 -6.09 -2.40
C CYS A 168 11.11 -5.20 -3.19
N PHE A 169 9.87 -5.09 -2.70
CA PHE A 169 8.85 -4.15 -3.16
C PHE A 169 8.29 -3.35 -1.99
N LEU A 170 8.43 -2.03 -2.05
CA LEU A 170 7.87 -1.08 -1.10
C LEU A 170 6.65 -0.45 -1.76
N MET A 171 5.46 -0.72 -1.22
CA MET A 171 4.18 -0.49 -1.89
C MET A 171 3.24 0.31 -1.00
N GLY A 172 2.78 1.46 -1.46
CA GLY A 172 1.72 2.20 -0.78
C GLY A 172 1.82 3.71 -0.88
N ASP A 173 1.16 4.38 0.06
CA ASP A 173 1.11 5.84 0.18
C ASP A 173 2.36 6.36 0.89
N PHE A 174 3.21 7.06 0.14
CA PHE A 174 4.41 7.67 0.69
C PHE A 174 4.16 9.07 1.24
N ASN A 175 2.98 9.66 1.03
CA ASN A 175 2.65 11.06 1.37
C ASN A 175 3.67 12.09 0.84
N ASN A 176 4.30 11.78 -0.29
CA ASN A 176 5.28 12.62 -0.96
C ASN A 176 4.93 12.63 -2.44
N ASP A 177 4.90 13.79 -3.09
CA ASP A 177 4.47 13.88 -4.49
C ASP A 177 5.66 13.69 -5.44
N ALA A 178 5.57 12.69 -6.31
CA ALA A 178 6.60 12.41 -7.31
C ALA A 178 6.69 13.46 -8.42
N PHE A 179 5.77 14.42 -8.47
CA PHE A 179 5.86 15.58 -9.35
C PHE A 179 6.67 16.74 -8.75
N LEU A 180 6.99 16.71 -7.46
CA LEU A 180 7.82 17.70 -6.79
C LEU A 180 9.29 17.29 -6.80
N THR A 181 10.19 18.26 -6.96
CA THR A 181 11.65 18.05 -7.02
C THR A 181 12.31 18.42 -5.70
N GLY A 182 13.30 17.64 -5.28
CA GLY A 182 14.08 17.87 -4.06
C GLY A 182 13.40 17.42 -2.76
N GLU A 183 12.33 16.65 -2.85
CA GLU A 183 11.55 16.13 -1.72
C GLU A 183 11.69 14.60 -1.56
N GLY A 184 10.75 13.96 -0.86
CA GLY A 184 10.85 12.55 -0.48
C GLY A 184 10.97 11.58 -1.66
N TYR A 185 10.38 11.89 -2.83
CA TYR A 185 10.52 11.04 -4.02
C TYR A 185 11.98 10.97 -4.49
N ASP A 186 12.60 12.12 -4.72
CA ASP A 186 14.02 12.20 -5.11
C ASP A 186 14.93 11.60 -4.03
N TYR A 187 14.56 11.77 -2.76
CA TYR A 187 15.26 11.16 -1.65
C TYR A 187 15.25 9.63 -1.72
N CYS A 188 14.08 9.00 -1.94
CA CYS A 188 13.96 7.56 -2.14
C CYS A 188 14.83 7.06 -3.29
N LEU A 189 14.80 7.74 -4.45
CA LEU A 189 15.62 7.36 -5.61
C LEU A 189 17.13 7.47 -5.33
N SER A 190 17.55 8.42 -4.49
CA SER A 190 18.95 8.56 -4.08
C SER A 190 19.45 7.40 -3.20
N LYS A 191 18.54 6.59 -2.65
CA LYS A 191 18.83 5.44 -1.77
C LYS A 191 18.84 4.10 -2.51
N ASN A 192 19.17 4.11 -3.81
CA ASN A 192 19.19 2.94 -4.69
C ASN A 192 17.84 2.22 -4.85
N LEU A 193 16.73 2.92 -4.60
CA LEU A 193 15.41 2.45 -4.99
C LEU A 193 15.10 2.85 -6.44
N TYR A 194 14.35 2.01 -7.12
CA TYR A 194 13.84 2.25 -8.46
C TYR A 194 12.32 2.34 -8.42
N ASP A 195 11.78 3.39 -9.02
CA ASP A 195 10.34 3.52 -9.23
C ASP A 195 9.89 2.63 -10.38
N THR A 196 8.99 1.67 -10.10
CA THR A 196 8.45 0.77 -11.12
C THR A 196 7.64 1.50 -12.19
N TYR A 197 7.03 2.64 -11.88
CA TYR A 197 6.40 3.52 -12.87
C TYR A 197 7.44 4.09 -13.85
N ALA A 198 8.61 4.49 -13.34
CA ALA A 198 9.71 4.99 -14.17
C ALA A 198 10.29 3.90 -15.08
N LEU A 199 10.36 2.65 -14.59
CA LEU A 199 10.86 1.48 -15.31
C LEU A 199 9.87 0.90 -16.33
N ALA A 200 8.57 1.17 -16.19
CA ALA A 200 7.53 0.54 -16.98
C ALA A 200 7.63 0.83 -18.48
N GLN A 201 7.51 -0.22 -19.31
CA GLN A 201 7.42 -0.09 -20.77
C GLN A 201 6.14 0.64 -21.20
N THR A 202 5.04 0.41 -20.49
CA THR A 202 3.76 1.10 -20.71
C THR A 202 3.23 1.68 -19.41
N ARG A 203 2.86 2.96 -19.43
CA ARG A 203 2.30 3.66 -18.27
C ARG A 203 1.31 4.75 -18.68
N ASP A 204 0.44 5.14 -17.76
CA ASP A 204 -0.49 6.26 -17.93
C ASP A 204 0.16 7.59 -17.49
N ASN A 205 -0.62 8.54 -16.95
CA ASN A 205 -0.09 9.80 -16.42
C ASN A 205 0.45 9.67 -14.99
N GLY A 206 0.20 8.54 -14.31
CA GLY A 206 0.65 8.25 -12.95
C GLY A 206 -0.04 9.04 -11.85
N VAL A 207 -1.10 9.79 -12.14
CA VAL A 207 -1.83 10.55 -11.11
C VAL A 207 -2.57 9.57 -10.21
N THR A 208 -2.29 9.58 -8.90
CA THR A 208 -2.94 8.72 -7.91
C THR A 208 -3.99 9.44 -7.08
N ILE A 209 -3.94 10.78 -7.07
CA ILE A 209 -4.96 11.66 -6.49
C ILE A 209 -5.39 12.68 -7.55
N GLU A 210 -6.69 12.76 -7.84
CA GLU A 210 -7.26 13.82 -8.68
C GLU A 210 -7.94 14.87 -7.81
N GLY A 211 -7.47 16.12 -7.88
CA GLY A 211 -7.97 17.22 -7.06
C GLY A 211 -7.47 17.23 -5.61
N GLU A 212 -8.07 18.11 -4.79
CA GLU A 212 -7.68 18.27 -3.39
C GLU A 212 -8.32 17.18 -2.50
N ILE A 213 -7.49 16.53 -1.69
CA ILE A 213 -7.91 15.60 -0.62
C ILE A 213 -7.44 16.10 0.75
N HIS A 214 -7.99 15.51 1.81
CA HIS A 214 -7.69 15.89 3.18
C HIS A 214 -6.21 15.67 3.52
N GLY A 215 -5.53 16.70 4.03
CA GLY A 215 -4.11 16.66 4.39
C GLY A 215 -3.17 17.16 3.28
N TRP A 216 -3.69 17.42 2.08
CA TRP A 216 -2.94 17.92 0.93
C TRP A 216 -3.27 19.37 0.53
N GLU A 217 -4.16 20.03 1.26
CA GLU A 217 -4.59 21.38 0.94
C GLU A 217 -3.43 22.39 0.96
N GLY A 218 -3.21 23.07 -0.19
CA GLY A 218 -2.19 24.11 -0.31
C GLY A 218 -0.74 23.61 -0.37
N ARG A 219 -0.49 22.31 -0.51
CA ARG A 219 0.86 21.73 -0.62
C ARG A 219 1.47 21.87 -2.03
N SER A 220 0.66 22.06 -3.07
CA SER A 220 1.13 22.28 -4.45
C SER A 220 0.19 23.23 -5.21
N GLU A 221 0.70 23.87 -6.26
CA GLU A 221 -0.13 24.62 -7.21
C GLU A 221 -0.96 23.69 -8.11
N ASN A 222 -0.43 22.50 -8.42
CA ASN A 222 -1.18 21.43 -9.08
C ASN A 222 -1.95 20.65 -8.02
N LYS A 223 -3.24 20.40 -8.27
CA LYS A 223 -4.08 19.61 -7.36
C LYS A 223 -3.96 18.11 -7.61
N ASP A 224 -3.44 17.71 -8.76
CA ASP A 224 -3.24 16.30 -9.07
C ASP A 224 -1.87 15.84 -8.58
N HIS A 225 -1.84 14.73 -7.85
CA HIS A 225 -0.64 14.24 -7.18
C HIS A 225 -0.33 12.78 -7.53
N ARG A 226 0.95 12.41 -7.46
CA ARG A 226 1.39 11.00 -7.50
C ARG A 226 2.12 10.66 -6.21
N ILE A 227 1.40 10.14 -5.23
CA ILE A 227 1.91 9.88 -3.86
C ILE A 227 1.94 8.41 -3.49
N ASP A 228 1.19 7.58 -4.23
CA ASP A 228 1.17 6.13 -4.07
C ASP A 228 2.14 5.50 -5.06
N TRP A 229 3.13 4.76 -4.55
CA TRP A 229 4.21 4.21 -5.37
C TRP A 229 4.41 2.73 -5.13
N ILE A 230 5.02 2.08 -6.13
CA ILE A 230 5.65 0.77 -5.97
C ILE A 230 7.13 0.94 -6.31
N LEU A 231 7.97 0.98 -5.27
CA LEU A 231 9.42 1.05 -5.39
C LEU A 231 10.06 -0.33 -5.24
N THR A 232 11.22 -0.53 -5.83
CA THR A 232 11.98 -1.78 -5.70
C THR A 232 13.48 -1.54 -5.56
N ASN A 233 14.21 -2.46 -4.93
CA ASN A 233 15.67 -2.38 -4.77
C ASN A 233 16.46 -2.90 -5.99
N LYS A 234 15.80 -3.48 -6.99
CA LYS A 234 16.45 -4.01 -8.21
C LYS A 234 15.85 -3.41 -9.47
N LYS A 235 16.64 -3.30 -10.55
CA LYS A 235 16.12 -2.95 -11.87
C LYS A 235 15.41 -4.16 -12.47
N LEU A 236 14.10 -4.04 -12.65
CA LEU A 236 13.25 -5.12 -13.15
C LEU A 236 12.72 -4.83 -14.55
N ASN A 237 12.30 -5.86 -15.27
CA ASN A 237 11.54 -5.72 -16.50
C ASN A 237 10.05 -5.46 -16.17
N VAL A 238 9.69 -4.20 -15.96
CA VAL A 238 8.30 -3.80 -15.69
C VAL A 238 7.55 -3.63 -17.00
N LEU A 239 6.59 -4.51 -17.28
CA LEU A 239 5.78 -4.47 -18.51
C LEU A 239 4.80 -3.31 -18.51
N SER A 240 4.13 -3.08 -17.38
CA SER A 240 3.19 -1.98 -17.22
C SER A 240 3.11 -1.46 -15.80
N SER A 241 2.82 -0.15 -15.67
CA SER A 241 2.46 0.50 -14.41
C SER A 241 1.35 1.52 -14.66
N LYS A 242 0.18 1.32 -14.06
CA LYS A 242 -1.02 2.13 -14.33
C LYS A 242 -1.81 2.37 -13.06
N CYS A 243 -2.56 3.46 -13.04
CA CYS A 243 -3.55 3.74 -12.03
C CYS A 243 -4.84 2.95 -12.31
N ILE A 244 -5.50 2.52 -11.26
CA ILE A 244 -6.76 1.77 -11.26
C ILE A 244 -7.70 2.34 -10.21
N PHE A 245 -9.01 2.06 -10.34
CA PHE A 245 -10.08 2.67 -9.54
C PHE A 245 -10.21 4.18 -9.75
N ASN A 246 -9.93 4.66 -10.96
CA ASN A 246 -9.98 6.08 -11.34
C ASN A 246 -11.17 6.43 -12.26
N GLY A 247 -12.18 5.58 -12.31
CA GLY A 247 -13.37 5.75 -13.17
C GLY A 247 -13.14 5.37 -14.63
N SER A 248 -11.91 5.49 -15.15
CA SER A 248 -11.54 5.05 -16.50
C SER A 248 -11.05 3.60 -16.53
N ASN A 249 -10.25 3.20 -15.54
CA ASN A 249 -9.82 1.84 -15.25
C ASN A 249 -10.49 1.38 -13.94
N LYS A 250 -11.65 0.74 -14.03
CA LYS A 250 -12.53 0.36 -12.90
C LYS A 250 -13.12 1.58 -12.15
N SER A 251 -14.21 1.34 -11.43
CA SER A 251 -14.93 2.37 -10.66
C SER A 251 -14.12 2.83 -9.44
N PHE A 252 -14.37 4.04 -8.97
CA PHE A 252 -13.80 4.59 -7.73
C PHE A 252 -14.17 3.76 -6.49
N VAL A 253 -13.19 3.54 -5.61
CA VAL A 253 -13.36 2.76 -4.36
C VAL A 253 -12.75 3.43 -3.13
N SER A 254 -12.01 4.52 -3.31
CA SER A 254 -11.32 5.29 -2.29
C SER A 254 -11.14 6.73 -2.81
N ASP A 255 -10.70 7.64 -1.94
CA ASP A 255 -10.21 8.97 -2.32
C ASP A 255 -8.82 8.92 -2.97
N HIS A 256 -8.12 7.80 -2.84
CA HIS A 256 -6.95 7.43 -3.66
C HIS A 256 -7.32 6.51 -4.82
N TYR A 257 -6.59 6.65 -5.92
CA TYR A 257 -6.51 5.60 -6.94
C TYR A 257 -5.52 4.53 -6.51
N GLY A 258 -5.75 3.29 -6.95
CA GLY A 258 -4.76 2.23 -6.79
C GLY A 258 -3.67 2.31 -7.86
N VAL A 259 -2.51 1.72 -7.60
CA VAL A 259 -1.46 1.52 -8.59
C VAL A 259 -1.26 0.03 -8.83
N GLU A 260 -1.44 -0.39 -10.09
CA GLU A 260 -1.18 -1.76 -10.53
C GLU A 260 0.08 -1.84 -11.38
N ILE A 261 0.89 -2.88 -11.16
CA ILE A 261 2.02 -3.18 -12.03
C ILE A 261 2.02 -4.63 -12.47
N LYS A 262 2.62 -4.85 -13.65
CA LYS A 262 2.91 -6.16 -14.19
C LYS A 262 4.41 -6.28 -14.48
N ILE A 263 5.02 -7.30 -13.90
CA ILE A 263 6.44 -7.60 -14.03
C ILE A 263 6.57 -8.90 -14.83
N ASP A 264 7.53 -8.91 -15.75
CA ASP A 264 7.93 -10.12 -16.45
C ASP A 264 8.96 -10.88 -15.63
N ASP A 265 8.58 -12.06 -15.15
CA ASP A 265 9.45 -12.88 -14.30
C ASP A 265 10.33 -13.84 -15.14
N ILE A 266 10.30 -13.73 -16.47
CA ILE A 266 10.96 -14.70 -17.38
C ILE A 266 12.51 -14.65 -17.32
N ASP A 267 13.12 -13.59 -16.78
CA ASP A 267 14.59 -13.41 -16.83
C ASP A 267 15.25 -12.94 -15.50
N MET A 268 14.67 -13.25 -14.33
CA MET A 268 15.34 -13.03 -13.02
C MET A 268 16.10 -14.27 -12.54
#